data_AF-A0AAD5DUL6-F1
#
_entry.id   AF-A0AAD5DUL6-F1
#
_cell.length_a   1.000
_cell.length_b   1.000
_cell.length_c   1.000
_cell.angle_alpha   90.00
_cell.angle_beta   90.00
_cell.angle_gamma   90.00
#
_symmetry.space_group_name_H-M   'P 1'
#
loop_
_entity.id
_entity.type
_entity.pdbx_description
1 polymer ?
#
loop_
_entity_poly.entity_id
_entity_poly.type
_entity_poly.pdbx_seq_one_letter_code
_entity_poly.pdbx_strand_id
1 'polypeptide(L)'
;MAPFNLARWFIEGEVDYDWWLGQLQSWGPVVAGALFGAGWWCWADALVYQKAVVGSPYPFSYNWPGIVATLALVMINLLPRRDLAEAGDSLEEGGEFRARLWLFVSFLIAAGAVAGSVAVLIAAQQQKELAGLGVGSVLQCGLILLSSILLWAFRSGESSSGYGYITH
;
A
#
# COMPACT_ATOMS: atom_id res chain seq x y z
N MET A 1 -0.19 29.54 -7.45
CA MET A 1 0.34 29.33 -6.09
C MET A 1 -0.51 30.18 -5.15
N ALA A 2 -1.60 29.63 -4.61
CA ALA A 2 -2.33 30.35 -3.56
C ALA A 2 -1.49 30.20 -2.27
N PRO A 3 -0.91 31.29 -1.74
CA PRO A 3 -0.10 31.22 -0.53
C PRO A 3 -1.01 30.98 0.68
N PHE A 4 -0.48 30.31 1.71
CA PHE A 4 -1.10 30.19 3.03
C PHE A 4 -1.63 31.57 3.48
N ASN A 5 -2.96 31.71 3.51
CA ASN A 5 -3.60 32.99 3.79
C ASN A 5 -3.73 33.19 5.31
N LEU A 6 -2.68 33.76 5.90
CA LEU A 6 -2.59 34.09 7.33
C LEU A 6 -3.80 34.90 7.84
N ALA A 7 -4.37 35.76 6.99
CA ALA A 7 -5.53 36.57 7.36
C ALA A 7 -6.79 35.71 7.54
N ARG A 8 -7.05 34.75 6.64
CA ARG A 8 -8.18 33.81 6.81
C ARG A 8 -8.02 32.90 8.03
N TRP A 9 -6.82 32.39 8.28
CA TRP A 9 -6.56 31.53 9.44
C TRP A 9 -6.85 32.21 10.78
N PHE A 10 -6.46 33.49 10.93
CA PHE A 10 -6.70 34.26 12.15
C PHE A 10 -8.15 34.76 12.29
N ILE A 11 -8.86 35.03 11.19
CA ILE A 11 -10.19 35.65 11.21
C ILE A 11 -11.32 34.60 11.20
N GLU A 12 -11.19 33.56 10.38
CA GLU A 12 -12.23 32.57 10.14
C GLU A 12 -11.93 31.23 10.84
N GLY A 13 -10.67 30.99 11.24
CA GLY A 13 -10.26 29.71 11.86
C GLY A 13 -10.31 28.51 10.90
N GLU A 14 -10.69 28.74 9.64
CA GLU A 14 -10.76 27.70 8.61
C GLU A 14 -9.35 27.35 8.14
N VAL A 15 -8.99 26.08 8.33
CA VAL A 15 -7.82 25.47 7.70
C VAL A 15 -8.20 25.13 6.27
N ASP A 16 -7.43 25.60 5.30
CA ASP A 16 -7.65 25.36 3.88
C ASP A 16 -7.26 23.91 3.53
N TYR A 17 -8.12 22.96 3.92
CA TYR A 17 -7.88 21.52 3.77
C TYR A 17 -7.75 21.11 2.32
N ASP A 18 -8.44 21.79 1.38
CA ASP A 18 -8.43 21.46 -0.04
C ASP A 18 -7.06 21.70 -0.70
N TRP A 19 -6.35 22.74 -0.27
CA TRP A 19 -4.98 22.98 -0.72
C TRP A 19 -4.01 21.88 -0.27
N TRP A 20 -4.11 21.48 1.00
CA TRP A 20 -3.30 20.40 1.57
C TRP A 20 -3.65 19.05 0.94
N LEU A 21 -4.93 18.76 0.72
CA LEU A 21 -5.42 17.55 0.08
C LEU A 21 -4.96 17.47 -1.39
N GLY A 22 -5.04 18.57 -2.15
CA GLY A 22 -4.58 18.62 -3.53
C GLY A 22 -3.07 18.36 -3.66
N GLN A 23 -2.27 18.91 -2.74
CA GLN A 23 -0.83 18.62 -2.69
C GLN A 23 -0.60 17.14 -2.32
N LEU A 24 -1.29 16.60 -1.32
CA LEU A 24 -1.17 15.20 -0.92
C LEU A 24 -1.54 14.22 -2.05
N GLN A 25 -2.54 14.55 -2.86
CA GLN A 25 -2.94 13.76 -4.02
C GLN A 25 -1.87 13.73 -5.12
N SER A 26 -1.23 14.86 -5.44
CA SER A 26 -0.22 14.90 -6.50
C SER A 26 1.05 14.11 -6.13
N TRP A 27 1.47 14.19 -4.87
CA TRP A 27 2.66 13.49 -4.37
C TRP A 27 2.36 12.04 -3.94
N GLY A 28 1.09 11.69 -3.75
CA GLY A 28 0.65 10.41 -3.22
C GLY A 28 1.21 9.19 -3.96
N PRO A 29 1.05 9.08 -5.29
CA PRO A 29 1.59 7.97 -6.07
C PRO A 29 3.13 7.89 -6.03
N VAL A 30 3.81 9.04 -5.95
CA VAL A 30 5.28 9.11 -5.85
C VAL A 30 5.75 8.53 -4.52
N VAL A 31 5.11 8.93 -3.42
CA VAL A 31 5.42 8.41 -2.08
C VAL A 31 5.09 6.91 -1.98
N ALA A 32 3.96 6.48 -2.53
CA ALA A 32 3.59 5.07 -2.58
C ALA A 32 4.59 4.24 -3.39
N GLY A 33 5.04 4.72 -4.55
CA GLY A 33 6.06 4.07 -5.36
C GLY A 33 7.42 4.00 -4.66
N ALA A 34 7.82 5.07 -3.96
CA ALA A 34 9.05 5.10 -3.17
C ALA A 34 9.04 4.05 -2.05
N LEU A 35 7.91 3.91 -1.33
CA LEU A 35 7.76 2.88 -0.29
C LEU A 35 7.79 1.46 -0.85
N PHE A 36 7.15 1.22 -2.00
CA PHE A 36 7.24 -0.07 -2.69
C PHE A 36 8.69 -0.40 -3.09
N GLY A 37 9.39 0.57 -3.68
CA GLY A 37 10.80 0.45 -4.02
C GLY A 37 11.68 0.19 -2.80
N ALA A 38 11.44 0.90 -1.69
CA ALA A 38 12.14 0.68 -0.43
C ALA A 38 11.91 -0.73 0.13
N GLY A 39 10.69 -1.27 0.02
CA GLY A 39 10.38 -2.65 0.41
C GLY A 39 11.22 -3.67 -0.35
N TRP A 40 11.31 -3.53 -1.68
CA TRP A 40 12.16 -4.40 -2.50
C TRP A 40 13.66 -4.18 -2.29
N TRP A 41 14.07 -2.96 -2.01
CA TRP A 41 15.45 -2.63 -1.66
C TRP A 41 15.88 -3.33 -0.37
N CYS A 42 15.08 -3.24 0.70
CA CYS A 42 15.37 -3.92 1.97
C CYS A 42 15.53 -5.44 1.81
N TRP A 43 14.73 -6.05 0.93
CA TRP A 43 14.87 -7.47 0.62
C TRP A 43 16.16 -7.77 -0.14
N ALA A 44 16.48 -6.98 -1.18
CA ALA A 44 17.70 -7.16 -1.95
C ALA A 44 18.95 -7.00 -1.09
N ASP A 45 18.98 -6.01 -0.20
CA ASP A 45 20.06 -5.78 0.76
C ASP A 45 20.23 -6.97 1.72
N ALA A 46 19.14 -7.46 2.31
CA ALA A 46 19.18 -8.63 3.21
C ALA A 46 19.67 -9.91 2.48
N LEU A 47 19.30 -10.09 1.21
CA LEU A 47 19.80 -11.20 0.39
C LEU A 47 21.29 -11.09 0.08
N VAL A 48 21.76 -9.89 -0.28
CA VAL A 48 23.18 -9.65 -0.55
C VAL A 48 23.99 -9.86 0.71
N TYR A 49 23.54 -9.34 1.86
CA TYR A 49 24.19 -9.55 3.15
C TYR A 49 24.31 -11.03 3.51
N GLN A 50 23.23 -11.81 3.34
CA GLN A 50 23.27 -13.25 3.60
C GLN A 50 24.31 -13.96 2.72
N LYS A 51 24.35 -13.64 1.43
CA LYS A 51 25.28 -14.29 0.48
C LYS A 51 26.73 -13.86 0.68
N ALA A 52 26.97 -12.57 0.93
CA ALA A 52 28.31 -11.99 0.95
C ALA A 52 28.99 -12.07 2.32
N VAL A 53 28.23 -12.00 3.42
CA VAL A 53 28.79 -11.94 4.78
C VAL A 53 28.61 -13.26 5.53
N VAL A 54 27.40 -13.82 5.50
CA VAL A 54 27.08 -15.02 6.28
C VAL A 54 27.49 -16.30 5.55
N GLY A 55 27.27 -16.37 4.24
CA GLY A 55 27.62 -17.53 3.41
C GLY A 55 26.78 -18.80 3.68
N SER A 56 25.80 -18.72 4.57
CA SER A 56 24.93 -19.83 4.95
C SER A 56 23.80 -20.02 3.92
N PRO A 57 23.54 -21.26 3.46
CA PRO A 57 22.49 -21.54 2.48
C PRO A 57 21.11 -21.24 3.09
N TYR A 58 20.39 -20.30 2.48
CA TYR A 58 19.01 -20.00 2.88
C TYR A 58 18.03 -20.65 1.90
N PRO A 59 16.91 -21.20 2.39
CA PRO A 59 15.89 -21.77 1.51
C PRO A 59 15.04 -20.66 0.88
N PHE A 60 14.74 -20.83 -0.41
CA PHE A 60 13.94 -19.87 -1.20
C PHE A 60 12.53 -19.61 -0.62
N SER A 61 12.04 -20.51 0.23
CA SER A 61 10.73 -20.37 0.88
C SER A 61 10.59 -19.10 1.73
N TYR A 62 11.70 -18.53 2.19
CA TYR A 62 11.72 -17.31 3.02
C TYR A 62 11.38 -16.05 2.22
N ASN A 63 11.37 -16.14 0.88
CA ASN A 63 11.05 -15.02 -0.01
C ASN A 63 9.55 -14.90 -0.35
N TRP A 64 8.75 -15.94 -0.07
CA TRP A 64 7.32 -15.96 -0.41
C TRP A 64 6.49 -14.82 0.17
N PRO A 65 6.68 -14.38 1.44
CA PRO A 65 5.83 -13.35 2.03
C PRO A 65 5.83 -12.04 1.23
N GLY A 66 7.00 -11.58 0.77
CA GLY A 66 7.13 -10.35 -0.01
C GLY A 66 6.43 -10.43 -1.37
N ILE A 67 6.53 -11.57 -2.07
CA ILE A 67 5.84 -11.80 -3.34
C ILE A 67 4.32 -11.81 -3.14
N VAL A 68 3.84 -12.51 -2.11
CA VAL A 68 2.41 -12.54 -1.77
C VAL A 68 1.92 -11.15 -1.36
N ALA A 69 2.72 -10.34 -0.67
CA ALA A 69 2.39 -8.95 -0.37
C ALA A 69 2.28 -8.08 -1.64
N THR A 70 3.16 -8.26 -2.63
CA THR A 70 3.02 -7.54 -3.90
C THR A 70 1.77 -7.93 -4.67
N LEU A 71 1.39 -9.21 -4.63
CA LEU A 71 0.13 -9.67 -5.23
C LEU A 71 -1.07 -9.03 -4.52
N ALA A 72 -1.05 -8.97 -3.18
CA ALA A 72 -2.09 -8.29 -2.41
C ALA A 72 -2.17 -6.80 -2.78
N LEU A 73 -1.04 -6.11 -2.91
CA LEU A 73 -0.99 -4.71 -3.37
C LEU A 73 -1.68 -4.54 -4.72
N VAL A 74 -1.32 -5.39 -5.68
CA VAL A 74 -1.90 -5.37 -7.03
C VAL A 74 -3.40 -5.59 -6.97
N MET A 75 -3.88 -6.58 -6.19
CA MET A 75 -5.31 -6.84 -6.06
C MET A 75 -6.08 -5.67 -5.40
N ILE A 76 -5.52 -5.06 -4.36
CA ILE A 76 -6.13 -3.88 -3.69
C ILE A 76 -6.24 -2.69 -4.65
N ASN A 77 -5.23 -2.48 -5.50
CA ASN A 77 -5.14 -1.29 -6.34
C ASN A 77 -5.70 -1.47 -7.76
N LEU A 78 -5.86 -2.70 -8.25
CA LEU A 78 -6.40 -2.96 -9.59
C LEU A 78 -7.91 -2.76 -9.70
N LEU A 79 -8.67 -2.87 -8.61
CA LEU A 79 -10.13 -2.72 -8.68
C LEU A 79 -10.49 -1.24 -8.90
N PRO A 80 -11.04 -0.85 -10.06
CA PRO A 80 -11.50 0.51 -10.28
C PRO A 80 -12.69 0.78 -9.36
N ARG A 81 -12.65 1.89 -8.60
CA ARG A 81 -13.80 2.35 -7.79
C ARG A 81 -15.08 2.56 -8.60
N ARG A 82 -14.96 2.67 -9.93
CA ARG A 82 -16.06 2.76 -10.89
C ARG A 82 -16.98 1.54 -10.76
N ASP A 83 -16.40 0.34 -10.66
CA ASP A 83 -17.14 -0.90 -10.46
C ASP A 83 -17.75 -1.01 -9.05
N LEU A 84 -17.20 -0.31 -8.05
CA LEU A 84 -17.76 -0.21 -6.69
C LEU A 84 -18.90 0.83 -6.59
N ALA A 85 -18.83 1.92 -7.36
CA ALA A 85 -19.82 3.00 -7.38
C ALA A 85 -20.98 2.71 -8.34
N GLU A 86 -20.70 2.22 -9.56
CA GLU A 86 -21.74 1.75 -10.50
C GLU A 86 -22.49 0.55 -9.95
N ALA A 87 -21.86 -0.30 -9.13
CA ALA A 87 -22.54 -1.36 -8.40
C ALA A 87 -23.52 -0.88 -7.31
N GLY A 88 -23.39 0.37 -6.84
CA GLY A 88 -24.34 0.98 -5.90
C GLY A 88 -25.50 1.69 -6.60
N ASP A 89 -25.28 2.22 -7.80
CA ASP A 89 -26.27 2.97 -8.59
C ASP A 89 -27.06 2.10 -9.59
N SER A 90 -26.51 0.95 -10.01
CA SER A 90 -27.23 0.00 -10.87
C SER A 90 -28.00 -1.01 -10.02
N LEU A 91 -29.28 -1.21 -10.36
CA LEU A 91 -30.15 -2.29 -9.83
C LEU A 91 -29.67 -3.70 -10.27
N GLU A 92 -28.38 -3.89 -10.57
CA GLU A 92 -27.76 -5.19 -10.82
C GLU A 92 -27.15 -5.71 -9.52
N GLU A 93 -27.93 -6.52 -8.81
CA GLU A 93 -27.67 -7.15 -7.50
C GLU A 93 -26.33 -7.94 -7.40
N GLY A 94 -25.61 -8.15 -8.51
CA GLY A 94 -24.37 -8.92 -8.57
C GLY A 94 -23.06 -8.11 -8.57
N GLY A 95 -23.07 -6.83 -8.96
CA GLY A 95 -21.84 -6.02 -9.07
C GLY A 95 -21.20 -5.73 -7.71
N GLU A 96 -22.02 -5.38 -6.73
CA GLU A 96 -21.58 -4.96 -5.40
C GLU A 96 -20.95 -6.12 -4.62
N PHE A 97 -21.56 -7.30 -4.72
CA PHE A 97 -21.06 -8.51 -4.08
C PHE A 97 -19.68 -8.90 -4.61
N ARG A 98 -19.46 -8.84 -5.92
CA ARG A 98 -18.17 -9.18 -6.56
C ARG A 98 -17.05 -8.26 -6.08
N ALA A 99 -17.32 -6.96 -5.99
CA ALA A 99 -16.34 -5.99 -5.54
C ALA A 99 -16.00 -6.16 -4.04
N ARG A 100 -17.00 -6.40 -3.20
CA ARG A 100 -16.81 -6.72 -1.76
C ARG A 100 -16.00 -8.01 -1.57
N LEU A 101 -16.29 -9.05 -2.36
CA LEU A 101 -15.58 -10.32 -2.29
C LEU A 101 -14.13 -10.18 -2.74
N TRP A 102 -13.87 -9.39 -3.78
CA TRP A 102 -12.52 -9.07 -4.23
C TRP A 102 -11.70 -8.33 -3.16
N LEU A 103 -12.29 -7.32 -2.51
CA LEU A 103 -11.65 -6.61 -1.40
C LEU A 103 -11.39 -7.54 -0.21
N PHE A 104 -12.36 -8.42 0.11
CA PHE A 104 -12.21 -9.40 1.17
C PHE A 104 -11.06 -10.38 0.89
N VAL A 105 -10.99 -10.94 -0.33
CA VAL A 105 -9.89 -11.83 -0.74
C VAL A 105 -8.55 -11.10 -0.70
N SER A 106 -8.51 -9.86 -1.17
CA SER A 106 -7.29 -9.05 -1.12
C SER A 106 -6.79 -8.84 0.31
N PHE A 107 -7.71 -8.60 1.26
CA PHE A 107 -7.39 -8.48 2.68
C PHE A 107 -6.90 -9.81 3.27
N LEU A 108 -7.49 -10.95 2.89
CA LEU A 108 -7.01 -12.26 3.31
C LEU A 108 -5.60 -12.56 2.80
N ILE A 109 -5.29 -12.21 1.55
CA ILE A 109 -3.95 -12.38 0.98
C ILE A 109 -2.95 -11.46 1.70
N ALA A 110 -3.33 -10.21 1.99
CA ALA A 110 -2.51 -9.29 2.77
C ALA A 110 -2.22 -9.83 4.18
N ALA A 111 -3.25 -10.31 4.89
CA ALA A 111 -3.11 -10.93 6.20
C ALA A 111 -2.22 -12.18 6.16
N GLY A 112 -2.38 -13.02 5.12
CA GLY A 112 -1.52 -14.18 4.86
C GLY A 112 -0.06 -13.79 4.62
N ALA A 113 0.20 -12.70 3.89
CA ALA A 113 1.56 -12.19 3.68
C ALA A 113 2.21 -11.70 4.98
N VAL A 114 1.45 -11.01 5.85
CA VAL A 114 1.95 -10.60 7.18
C VAL A 114 2.23 -11.81 8.06
N ALA A 115 1.28 -12.75 8.16
CA ALA A 115 1.44 -13.96 8.96
C ALA A 115 2.63 -14.82 8.47
N GLY A 116 2.77 -14.98 7.16
CA GLY A 116 3.91 -15.68 6.55
C GLY A 116 5.24 -14.99 6.83
N SER A 117 5.27 -13.66 6.82
CA SER A 117 6.48 -12.90 7.13
C SER A 117 6.89 -13.01 8.60
N VAL A 118 5.91 -12.97 9.53
CA VAL A 118 6.18 -13.21 10.96
C VAL A 118 6.64 -14.65 11.20
N ALA A 119 6.06 -15.64 10.52
CA ALA A 119 6.50 -17.03 10.60
C ALA A 119 7.97 -17.18 10.12
N VAL A 120 8.33 -16.50 9.03
CA VAL A 120 9.70 -16.43 8.52
C VAL A 120 10.64 -15.78 9.54
N LEU A 121 10.23 -14.70 10.20
CA LEU A 121 11.02 -14.07 11.27
C LEU A 121 11.27 -15.05 12.43
N ILE A 122 10.24 -15.76 12.90
CA ILE A 122 10.37 -16.72 14.00
C ILE A 122 11.34 -17.85 13.61
N ALA A 123 11.20 -18.40 12.41
CA ALA A 123 12.09 -19.45 11.90
C ALA A 123 13.54 -18.95 11.75
N ALA A 124 13.73 -17.73 11.24
CA ALA A 124 15.04 -17.10 11.11
C ALA A 124 15.72 -16.85 12.46
N GLN A 125 14.97 -16.50 13.50
CA GLN A 125 15.50 -16.30 14.86
C GLN A 125 16.06 -17.59 15.46
N GLN A 126 15.51 -18.76 15.13
CA GLN A 126 16.01 -20.04 15.63
C GLN A 126 17.41 -20.38 15.08
N GLN A 127 17.74 -19.92 13.88
CA GLN A 127 19.00 -20.22 13.23
C GLN A 127 20.07 -19.13 13.43
N LYS A 128 19.75 -18.03 14.14
CA LYS A 128 20.57 -16.84 14.48
C LYS A 128 21.28 -16.13 13.31
N GLU A 129 21.98 -16.86 12.45
CA GLU A 129 22.64 -16.42 11.23
C GLU A 129 21.67 -15.83 10.20
N LEU A 130 20.40 -16.23 10.23
CA LEU A 130 19.36 -15.81 9.29
C LEU A 130 18.48 -14.67 9.81
N ALA A 131 18.73 -14.16 11.02
CA ALA A 131 17.90 -13.15 11.67
C ALA A 131 17.69 -11.89 10.79
N GLY A 132 18.74 -11.44 10.10
CA GLY A 132 18.68 -10.29 9.19
C GLY A 132 17.72 -10.48 8.02
N LEU A 133 17.65 -11.70 7.47
CA LEU A 133 16.69 -12.04 6.42
C LEU A 133 15.25 -12.07 6.93
N GLY A 134 15.04 -12.59 8.14
CA GLY A 134 13.74 -12.57 8.79
C GLY A 134 13.20 -11.14 8.95
N VAL A 135 14.03 -10.24 9.48
CA VAL A 135 13.69 -8.82 9.65
C VAL A 135 13.46 -8.14 8.30
N GLY A 136 14.32 -8.40 7.31
CA GLY A 136 14.16 -7.88 5.95
C GLY A 136 12.82 -8.28 5.32
N SER A 137 12.36 -9.51 5.53
CA SER A 137 11.07 -9.98 5.02
C SER A 137 9.88 -9.24 5.63
N VAL A 138 9.92 -8.93 6.94
CA VAL A 138 8.85 -8.21 7.65
C VAL A 138 8.82 -6.75 7.23
N LEU A 139 9.99 -6.12 7.10
CA LEU A 139 10.09 -4.76 6.59
C LEU A 139 9.59 -4.67 5.15
N GLN A 140 9.97 -5.61 4.28
CA GLN A 140 9.47 -5.68 2.91
C GLN A 140 7.94 -5.78 2.87
N CYS A 141 7.36 -6.75 3.59
CA CYS A 141 5.90 -6.93 3.66
C CYS A 141 5.21 -5.66 4.18
N GLY A 142 5.70 -5.07 5.27
CA GLY A 142 5.13 -3.86 5.86
C GLY A 142 5.16 -2.66 4.92
N LEU A 143 6.30 -2.42 4.26
CA LEU A 143 6.47 -1.30 3.32
C LEU A 143 5.59 -1.45 2.07
N ILE A 144 5.45 -2.66 1.55
CA ILE A 144 4.57 -2.94 0.40
C ILE A 144 3.10 -2.73 0.78
N LEU A 145 2.66 -3.23 1.94
CA LEU A 145 1.28 -3.04 2.38
C LEU A 145 0.98 -1.57 2.71
N LEU A 146 1.92 -0.84 3.30
CA LEU A 146 1.81 0.60 3.53
C LEU A 146 1.69 1.36 2.20
N SER A 147 2.52 1.03 1.21
CA SER A 147 2.43 1.58 -0.15
C SER A 147 1.07 1.32 -0.78
N SER A 148 0.56 0.10 -0.66
CA SER A 148 -0.77 -0.29 -1.16
C SER A 148 -1.89 0.58 -0.56
N ILE A 149 -1.89 0.73 0.76
CA ILE A 149 -2.92 1.52 1.48
C ILE A 149 -2.81 3.00 1.11
N LEU A 150 -1.60 3.54 1.03
CA LEU A 150 -1.38 4.94 0.64
C LEU A 150 -1.83 5.20 -0.79
N LEU A 151 -1.47 4.34 -1.73
CA LEU A 151 -1.91 4.47 -3.13
C LEU A 151 -3.44 4.43 -3.23
N TRP A 152 -4.07 3.50 -2.50
CA TRP A 152 -5.52 3.41 -2.43
C TRP A 152 -6.17 4.64 -1.80
N ALA A 153 -5.55 5.20 -0.75
CA ALA A 153 -6.03 6.40 -0.06
C ALA A 153 -5.90 7.65 -0.93
N PHE A 154 -4.80 7.86 -1.66
CA PHE A 154 -4.64 9.05 -2.50
C PHE A 154 -5.50 9.02 -3.75
N ARG A 155 -5.69 7.84 -4.35
CA ARG A 155 -6.63 7.65 -5.46
C ARG A 155 -8.10 7.85 -5.04
N SER A 156 -8.39 7.82 -3.74
CA SER A 156 -9.75 7.97 -3.21
C SER A 156 -10.35 9.36 -3.41
N GLY A 157 -9.53 10.40 -3.41
CA GLY A 157 -10.02 11.78 -3.47
C GLY A 157 -10.25 12.33 -4.88
N GLU A 158 -9.83 11.60 -5.93
CA GLU A 158 -9.99 12.02 -7.32
C GLU A 158 -11.45 11.90 -7.82
N SER A 159 -12.25 11.04 -7.18
CA SER A 159 -13.65 10.79 -7.57
C SER A 159 -14.62 11.91 -7.18
N SER A 160 -14.24 12.81 -6.28
CA SER A 160 -15.12 13.90 -5.81
C SER A 160 -14.94 15.22 -6.59
N SER A 161 -13.84 15.40 -7.33
CA SER A 161 -13.53 16.67 -8.01
C SER A 161 -14.16 16.80 -9.42
N GLY A 162 -14.71 15.70 -9.97
CA GLY A 162 -15.20 15.65 -11.35
C GLY A 162 -16.63 16.11 -11.59
N TYR A 163 -17.43 16.35 -10.55
CA TYR A 163 -18.86 16.67 -10.67
C TYR A 163 -19.20 18.17 -10.59
N GLY A 164 -18.20 19.06 -10.57
CA GLY A 164 -18.40 20.49 -10.29
C GLY A 164 -18.33 21.48 -11.46
N TYR A 165 -18.02 21.07 -12.70
CA TYR A 165 -17.79 22.01 -13.81
C TYR A 165 -18.47 21.62 -15.12
N ILE A 166 -19.76 21.29 -15.07
CA ILE A 166 -20.62 21.30 -16.26
C ILE A 166 -21.82 22.22 -15.98
N THR A 167 -21.57 23.52 -16.00
CA THR A 167 -22.61 24.53 -16.24
C THR A 167 -22.21 25.28 -17.50
N HIS A 168 -22.96 24.99 -18.58
CA HIS A 168 -23.01 25.79 -19.79
C HIS A 168 -23.57 27.18 -19.50
#